data_AF-A0A6I5EC96-F1
#
_entry.id   AF-A0A6I5EC96-F1
#
_cell.length_a   1.000
_cell.length_b   1.000
_cell.length_c   1.000
_cell.angle_alpha   90.00
_cell.angle_beta   90.00
_cell.angle_gamma   90.00
#
_symmetry.space_group_name_H-M   'P 1'
#
loop_
_entity.id
_entity.type
_entity.pdbx_description
1 polymer ?
#
loop_
_entity_poly.entity_id
_entity_poly.type
_entity_poly.pdbx_seq_one_letter_code
_entity_poly.pdbx_strand_id
1 'polypeptide(L)'
;MGNLGGYQMMTTLAKKVGGPVALAVVTAVSGWAIGRGAEAGGKDIFKAAKAAAKKRNAPCSTKGQVFDVVSDGEDGKGLVLRAGDQYRVMECDGEAILIEVLGGTNNPYFTSSQFLASVSGFSTGEKTKAK
;
A
#
# COMPACT_ATOMS: atom_id res chain seq x y z
N MET A 1 2.22 19.71 -2.35
CA MET A 1 0.86 20.18 -2.70
C MET A 1 -0.03 18.97 -2.95
N GLY A 2 -1.25 19.02 -2.40
CA GLY A 2 -1.99 17.84 -1.94
C GLY A 2 -2.91 17.14 -2.94
N ASN A 3 -3.17 15.88 -2.62
CA ASN A 3 -4.09 14.89 -3.20
C ASN A 3 -5.59 15.30 -3.19
N LEU A 4 -5.91 16.59 -3.37
CA LEU A 4 -7.28 17.13 -3.29
C LEU A 4 -7.98 17.21 -4.66
N GLY A 5 -7.23 17.12 -5.76
CA GLY A 5 -7.77 17.24 -7.12
C GLY A 5 -8.81 16.16 -7.45
N GLY A 6 -8.60 14.93 -6.96
CA GLY A 6 -9.54 13.81 -7.19
C GLY A 6 -10.90 14.02 -6.52
N TYR A 7 -10.90 14.50 -5.27
CA TYR A 7 -12.13 14.76 -4.52
C TYR A 7 -12.94 15.92 -5.13
N GLN A 8 -12.26 16.99 -5.54
CA GLN A 8 -12.90 18.11 -6.22
C GLN A 8 -13.48 17.71 -7.58
N MET A 9 -12.79 16.86 -8.33
CA MET A 9 -13.32 16.30 -9.58
C MET A 9 -14.58 15.46 -9.31
N MET A 10 -14.56 14.56 -8.34
CA MET A 10 -15.71 13.69 -8.04
C MET A 10 -16.93 14.51 -7.59
N THR A 11 -16.76 15.52 -6.74
CA THR A 11 -17.86 16.39 -6.29
C THR A 11 -18.41 17.26 -7.41
N THR A 12 -17.56 17.74 -8.32
CA THR A 12 -17.98 18.48 -9.52
C THR A 12 -18.77 17.59 -10.48
N LEU A 13 -18.30 16.37 -10.72
CA LEU A 13 -19.01 15.39 -11.54
C LEU A 13 -20.37 15.04 -10.93
N ALA A 14 -20.42 14.79 -9.61
CA ALA A 14 -21.67 14.52 -8.90
C ALA A 14 -22.67 15.66 -9.10
N LYS A 15 -22.25 16.92 -8.96
CA LYS A 15 -23.12 18.08 -9.20
C LYS A 15 -23.64 18.15 -10.65
N LYS A 16 -22.80 17.86 -11.64
CA LYS A 16 -23.18 17.88 -13.06
C LYS A 16 -24.20 16.81 -13.43
N VAL A 17 -24.19 15.66 -12.75
CA VAL A 17 -25.09 14.53 -13.07
C VAL A 17 -26.31 14.45 -12.14
N GLY A 18 -26.56 15.46 -11.30
CA GLY A 18 -27.76 15.53 -10.44
C GLY A 18 -27.57 15.05 -9.00
N GLY A 19 -26.32 14.96 -8.54
CA GLY A 19 -25.93 14.56 -7.19
C GLY A 19 -25.24 13.20 -7.13
N PRO A 20 -24.72 12.81 -5.95
CA PRO A 20 -23.99 11.56 -5.77
C PRO A 20 -24.83 10.30 -6.04
N VAL A 21 -26.14 10.34 -5.74
CA VAL A 21 -27.06 9.23 -6.01
C VAL A 21 -27.22 9.02 -7.51
N ALA A 22 -27.46 10.10 -8.26
CA ALA A 22 -27.57 10.03 -9.72
C ALA A 22 -26.26 9.60 -10.37
N LEU A 23 -25.11 10.06 -9.85
CA LEU A 23 -23.78 9.60 -10.29
C LEU A 23 -23.62 8.10 -10.10
N ALA A 24 -24.00 7.57 -8.93
CA ALA A 24 -23.93 6.12 -8.66
C ALA A 24 -24.81 5.31 -9.62
N VAL A 25 -26.05 5.76 -9.87
CA VAL A 25 -26.98 5.08 -10.80
C VAL A 25 -26.44 5.09 -12.23
N VAL A 26 -25.97 6.25 -12.72
CA VAL A 26 -25.37 6.36 -14.07
C VAL A 26 -24.15 5.45 -14.21
N THR A 27 -23.28 5.40 -13.18
CA THR A 27 -22.10 4.54 -13.17
C THR A 27 -22.49 3.06 -13.19
N ALA A 28 -23.50 2.66 -12.43
CA ALA A 28 -23.98 1.28 -12.39
C ALA A 28 -24.62 0.85 -13.72
N VAL A 29 -25.48 1.70 -14.30
CA VAL A 29 -26.17 1.40 -15.58
C VAL A 29 -25.17 1.34 -16.74
N SER A 30 -24.24 2.29 -16.81
CA SER A 30 -23.19 2.28 -17.83
C SER A 30 -22.26 1.06 -17.68
N GLY A 31 -21.85 0.72 -16.46
CA GLY A 31 -21.08 -0.49 -16.18
C GLY A 31 -21.81 -1.77 -16.58
N TRP A 32 -23.12 -1.87 -16.32
CA TRP A 32 -23.94 -3.01 -16.71
C TRP A 32 -24.10 -3.13 -18.24
N ALA A 33 -24.35 -2.03 -18.94
CA ALA A 33 -24.48 -1.99 -20.39
C ALA A 33 -23.18 -2.39 -21.10
N ILE A 34 -22.03 -1.85 -20.64
CA ILE A 34 -20.70 -2.22 -21.14
C ILE A 34 -20.40 -3.70 -20.82
N GLY A 35 -20.75 -4.15 -19.61
CA GLY A 35 -20.54 -5.53 -19.16
C GLY A 35 -21.29 -6.56 -20.02
N ARG A 36 -22.50 -6.23 -20.51
CA ARG A 36 -23.27 -7.08 -21.44
C ARG A 36 -22.79 -7.00 -22.89
N GLY A 37 -22.16 -5.90 -23.30
CA GLY A 37 -21.55 -5.78 -24.64
C GLY A 37 -20.19 -6.47 -24.77
N ALA A 38 -19.48 -6.68 -23.67
CA ALA A 38 -18.08 -7.13 -23.65
C ALA A 38 -17.90 -8.66 -23.56
N GLU A 39 -18.93 -9.46 -23.84
CA GLU A 39 -18.87 -10.93 -23.73
C GLU A 39 -17.84 -11.57 -24.69
N ALA A 40 -17.35 -10.83 -25.70
CA ALA A 40 -16.27 -11.26 -26.60
C ALA A 40 -14.84 -10.78 -26.22
N GLY A 41 -14.67 -9.84 -25.28
CA GLY A 41 -13.36 -9.21 -24.97
C GLY A 41 -13.04 -9.00 -23.48
N GLY A 42 -13.97 -9.32 -22.58
CA GLY A 42 -13.83 -9.03 -21.14
C GLY A 42 -12.75 -9.83 -20.40
N LYS A 43 -12.30 -10.97 -20.95
CA LYS A 43 -11.28 -11.82 -20.30
C LYS A 43 -9.94 -11.11 -20.12
N ASP A 44 -9.49 -10.32 -21.09
CA ASP A 44 -8.19 -9.66 -21.03
C ASP A 44 -8.21 -8.42 -20.12
N ILE A 45 -9.30 -7.67 -20.13
CA ILE A 45 -9.51 -6.54 -19.19
C ILE A 45 -9.57 -7.06 -17.76
N PHE A 46 -10.32 -8.15 -17.51
CA PHE A 46 -10.39 -8.76 -16.19
C PHE A 46 -9.04 -9.31 -15.73
N LYS A 47 -8.28 -9.97 -16.62
CA LYS A 47 -6.92 -10.43 -16.32
C LYS A 47 -5.98 -9.26 -15.99
N ALA A 48 -6.02 -8.17 -16.77
CA ALA A 48 -5.20 -6.99 -16.54
C ALA A 48 -5.56 -6.31 -15.20
N ALA A 49 -6.86 -6.15 -14.90
CA ALA A 49 -7.32 -5.61 -13.63
C ALA A 49 -6.90 -6.50 -12.45
N LYS A 50 -7.05 -7.83 -12.58
CA LYS A 50 -6.63 -8.81 -11.57
C LYS A 50 -5.11 -8.81 -11.39
N ALA A 51 -4.33 -8.69 -12.46
CA ALA A 51 -2.88 -8.60 -12.40
C ALA A 51 -2.42 -7.29 -11.74
N ALA A 52 -3.07 -6.16 -12.04
CA ALA A 52 -2.80 -4.88 -11.40
C ALA A 52 -3.14 -4.92 -9.90
N ALA A 53 -4.28 -5.51 -9.53
CA ALA A 53 -4.66 -5.72 -8.13
C ALA A 53 -3.66 -6.65 -7.41
N LYS A 54 -3.25 -7.75 -8.05
CA LYS A 54 -2.24 -8.66 -7.49
C LYS A 54 -0.87 -8.01 -7.36
N LYS A 55 -0.48 -7.13 -8.28
CA LYS A 55 0.78 -6.36 -8.19
C LYS A 55 0.74 -5.34 -7.05
N ARG A 56 -0.41 -4.68 -6.84
CA ARG A 56 -0.63 -3.78 -5.69
C ARG A 56 -0.64 -4.52 -4.34
N ASN A 57 -0.95 -5.81 -4.37
CA ASN A 57 -1.03 -6.66 -3.18
C ASN A 57 0.09 -7.71 -3.17
N ALA A 58 1.24 -7.40 -3.81
CA ALA A 58 2.39 -8.29 -3.79
C ALA A 58 2.76 -8.53 -2.31
N PRO A 59 2.77 -9.79 -1.84
CA PRO A 59 2.92 -10.06 -0.42
C PRO A 59 4.31 -9.64 0.02
N CYS A 60 4.38 -8.74 1.00
CA CYS A 60 5.63 -8.51 1.69
C CYS A 60 5.96 -9.77 2.50
N SER A 61 7.05 -10.45 2.14
CA SER A 61 7.45 -11.69 2.81
C SER A 61 7.67 -11.52 4.31
N THR A 62 8.00 -10.30 4.76
CA THR A 62 8.23 -9.96 6.16
C THR A 62 6.99 -9.45 6.88
N LYS A 63 5.84 -9.29 6.22
CA LYS A 63 4.60 -8.82 6.84
C LYS A 63 4.20 -9.73 8.01
N GLY A 64 3.97 -9.12 9.16
CA GLY A 64 3.59 -9.79 10.40
C GLY A 64 4.77 -10.37 11.20
N GLN A 65 5.98 -10.41 10.64
CA GLN A 65 7.17 -10.88 11.36
C GLN A 65 7.62 -9.85 12.40
N VAL A 66 8.17 -10.35 13.50
CA VAL A 66 8.79 -9.57 14.57
C VAL A 66 10.30 -9.70 14.44
N PHE A 67 11.01 -8.59 14.62
CA PHE A 67 12.46 -8.50 14.55
C PHE A 67 12.99 -7.89 15.84
N ASP A 68 14.08 -8.47 16.35
CA ASP A 68 14.87 -7.90 17.43
C ASP A 68 15.85 -6.85 16.88
N VAL A 69 15.93 -5.71 17.56
CA VAL A 69 16.90 -4.66 17.28
C VAL A 69 18.22 -5.02 17.94
N VAL A 70 19.29 -5.13 17.16
CA VAL A 70 20.63 -5.55 17.64
C VAL A 70 21.59 -4.38 17.81
N SER A 71 21.28 -3.22 17.24
CA SER A 71 22.09 -2.00 17.34
C SER A 71 21.18 -0.79 17.45
N ASP A 72 21.60 0.24 18.18
CA ASP A 72 20.89 1.52 18.20
C ASP A 72 20.93 2.23 16.84
N GLY A 73 19.89 3.02 16.56
CA GLY A 73 19.82 3.86 15.36
C GLY A 73 18.59 4.77 15.33
N GLU A 74 18.66 5.80 14.49
CA GLU A 74 17.57 6.74 14.21
C GLU A 74 17.42 6.93 12.69
N ASP A 75 16.18 6.95 12.18
CA ASP A 75 15.89 7.14 10.74
C ASP A 75 15.89 8.63 10.31
N GLY A 76 16.22 9.56 11.21
CA GLY A 76 16.14 11.02 10.98
C GLY A 76 14.70 11.57 10.83
N LYS A 77 13.68 10.72 11.00
CA LYS A 77 12.24 11.07 10.94
C LYS A 77 11.54 10.93 12.29
N GLY A 78 12.31 10.84 13.38
CA GLY A 78 11.81 10.69 14.75
C GLY A 78 11.53 9.25 15.20
N LEU A 79 11.87 8.24 14.37
CA LEU A 79 11.95 6.84 14.81
C LEU A 79 13.34 6.59 15.39
N VAL A 80 13.39 6.26 16.68
CA VAL A 80 14.60 5.79 17.37
C VAL A 80 14.38 4.35 17.78
N LEU A 81 15.30 3.46 17.39
CA LEU A 81 15.32 2.06 17.80
C LEU A 81 16.57 1.82 18.66
N ARG A 82 16.42 1.14 19.78
CA ARG A 82 17.51 0.78 20.71
C ARG A 82 17.74 -0.72 20.69
N ALA A 83 18.98 -1.14 20.89
CA ALA A 83 19.30 -2.55 21.04
C ALA A 83 18.46 -3.18 22.17
N GLY A 84 17.82 -4.32 21.88
CA GLY A 84 16.86 -4.98 22.78
C GLY A 84 15.39 -4.62 22.54
N ASP A 85 15.09 -3.57 21.76
CA ASP A 85 13.73 -3.32 21.30
C ASP A 85 13.29 -4.42 20.32
N GLN A 86 11.97 -4.58 20.19
CA GLN A 86 11.37 -5.41 19.15
C GLN A 86 10.39 -4.59 18.32
N TYR A 87 10.31 -4.88 17.03
CA TYR A 87 9.30 -4.28 16.17
C TYR A 87 8.68 -5.32 15.25
N ARG A 88 7.43 -5.06 14.84
CA ARG A 88 6.64 -5.89 13.93
C ARG A 88 6.43 -5.17 12.62
N VAL A 89 6.65 -5.87 11.51
CA VAL A 89 6.36 -5.34 10.18
C VAL A 89 4.85 -5.42 9.91
N MET A 90 4.24 -4.29 9.55
CA MET A 90 2.82 -4.17 9.28
C MET A 90 2.52 -4.18 7.78
N GLU A 91 3.27 -3.40 7.00
CA GLU A 91 3.15 -3.32 5.54
C GLU A 91 4.48 -2.97 4.89
N CYS A 92 4.61 -3.26 3.59
CA CYS A 92 5.76 -2.87 2.78
C CYS A 92 5.28 -2.35 1.42
N ASP A 93 5.77 -1.18 1.03
CA ASP A 93 5.57 -0.58 -0.29
C ASP A 93 6.93 -0.17 -0.84
N GLY A 94 7.54 -1.03 -1.66
CA GLY A 94 8.92 -0.84 -2.13
C GLY A 94 9.91 -0.78 -0.97
N GLU A 95 10.61 0.35 -0.84
CA GLU A 95 11.58 0.58 0.25
C GLU A 95 10.94 1.16 1.52
N ALA A 96 9.68 1.60 1.46
CA ALA A 96 8.95 2.14 2.59
C ALA A 96 8.29 1.00 3.37
N ILE A 97 8.70 0.83 4.62
CA ILE A 97 8.22 -0.21 5.53
C ILE A 97 7.44 0.46 6.66
N LEU A 98 6.21 0.00 6.87
CA LEU A 98 5.40 0.38 8.03
C LEU A 98 5.66 -0.63 9.15
N ILE A 99 6.09 -0.14 10.31
CA ILE A 99 6.38 -0.98 11.48
C ILE A 99 5.59 -0.51 12.71
N GLU A 100 5.44 -1.42 13.66
CA GLU A 100 5.00 -1.17 15.02
C GLU A 100 6.15 -1.54 15.97
N VAL A 101 6.58 -0.61 16.84
CA VAL A 101 7.54 -0.91 17.91
C VAL A 101 6.78 -1.49 19.10
N LEU A 102 7.11 -2.72 19.50
CA LEU A 102 6.41 -3.42 20.56
C LEU A 102 6.67 -2.75 21.91
N GLY A 103 5.59 -2.40 22.63
CA GLY A 103 5.68 -1.63 23.88
C GLY A 103 5.84 -0.11 23.68
N GLY A 104 5.99 0.36 22.44
CA GLY A 104 6.01 1.78 22.11
C GLY A 104 4.62 2.42 22.14
N THR A 105 4.54 3.68 22.56
CA THR A 105 3.26 4.42 22.69
C THR A 105 2.86 5.17 21.43
N ASN A 106 3.79 5.39 20.50
CA ASN A 106 3.60 6.30 19.36
C ASN A 106 3.68 5.55 18.02
N ASN A 107 2.97 4.43 17.94
CA ASN A 107 2.87 3.58 16.75
C ASN A 107 1.75 4.04 15.80
N PRO A 108 1.84 3.72 14.49
CA PRO A 108 2.95 3.05 13.78
C PRO A 108 3.96 4.03 13.17
N TYR A 109 5.10 3.51 12.70
CA TYR A 109 6.18 4.28 12.06
C TYR A 109 6.43 3.85 10.61
N PHE A 110 6.63 4.82 9.71
CA PHE A 110 7.19 4.57 8.38
C PHE A 110 8.70 4.76 8.40
N THR A 111 9.42 3.79 7.87
CA THR A 111 10.89 3.82 7.76
C THR A 111 11.37 3.12 6.49
N SER A 112 12.67 3.12 6.25
CA SER A 112 13.28 2.48 5.08
C SER A 112 13.73 1.06 5.39
N SER A 113 13.65 0.16 4.42
CA SER A 113 14.23 -1.18 4.49
C SER A 113 15.73 -1.17 4.85
N GLN A 114 16.47 -0.20 4.32
CA GLN A 114 17.90 -0.02 4.59
C GLN A 114 18.19 0.33 6.05
N PHE A 115 17.36 1.18 6.67
CA PHE A 115 17.48 1.50 8.08
C PHE A 115 17.25 0.25 8.93
N LEU A 116 16.15 -0.47 8.68
CA LEU A 116 15.83 -1.70 9.40
C LEU A 116 16.94 -2.74 9.26
N ALA A 117 17.51 -2.92 8.07
CA ALA A 117 18.63 -3.83 7.83
C ALA A 117 19.92 -3.40 8.55
N SER A 118 20.11 -2.11 8.82
CA SER A 118 21.27 -1.60 9.55
C SER A 118 21.20 -1.84 11.05
N VAL A 119 19.99 -1.96 11.61
CA VAL A 119 19.78 -2.08 13.07
C VAL A 119 19.25 -3.46 13.50
N SER A 120 18.91 -4.34 12.54
CA SER A 120 18.31 -5.65 12.80
C SER A 120 18.64 -6.66 11.69
N GLY A 121 18.22 -7.92 11.87
CA GLY A 121 18.29 -8.96 10.85
C GLY A 121 17.29 -8.83 9.69
N PHE A 122 16.72 -7.64 9.47
CA PHE A 122 15.73 -7.40 8.42
C PHE A 122 16.34 -7.56 7.02
N SER A 123 15.79 -8.49 6.23
CA SER A 123 16.12 -8.67 4.82
C SER A 123 14.86 -8.49 3.97
N THR A 124 14.88 -7.52 3.06
CA THR A 124 13.89 -7.46 1.98
C THR A 124 14.08 -8.73 1.15
N GLY A 125 13.05 -9.55 0.98
CA GLY A 125 13.12 -10.85 0.29
C GLY A 125 13.47 -10.79 -1.20
N GLU A 126 14.10 -9.72 -1.67
CA GLU A 126 14.60 -9.59 -3.04
C GLU A 126 15.94 -10.32 -3.15
N LYS A 127 15.88 -11.65 -3.23
CA LYS A 127 16.99 -12.41 -3.80
C LYS A 127 17.14 -11.97 -5.26
N THR A 128 18.19 -11.20 -5.52
CA THR A 128 19.06 -11.25 -6.70
C THR A 128 18.42 -11.86 -7.95
N LYS A 129 17.86 -11.03 -8.84
CA LYS A 129 17.87 -11.38 -10.28
C LYS A 129 19.27 -11.12 -10.82
N ALA A 130 20.15 -12.11 -10.67
CA ALA A 130 21.36 -12.18 -11.47
C ALA A 130 20.94 -12.48 -12.92
N LYS A 131 21.35 -11.63 -13.86
CA LYS A 131 21.43 -11.96 -15.28
C LYS A 131 22.86 -11.68 -15.73
#